data_AF-A0AA43TUH6-F1
#
_entry.id   AF-A0AA43TUH6-F1
#
_cell.length_a   1.000
_cell.length_b   1.000
_cell.length_c   1.000
_cell.angle_alpha   90.00
_cell.angle_beta   90.00
_cell.angle_gamma   90.00
#
_symmetry.space_group_name_H-M   'P 1'
#
loop_
_entity.id
_entity.type
_entity.pdbx_description
1 polymer ?
#
loop_
_entity_poly.entity_id
_entity_poly.type
_entity_poly.pdbx_seq_one_letter_code
_entity_poly.pdbx_strand_id
1 'polypeptide(L)'
;MPSATASGADATPNGNATKSRDHNQGNQDKKYTIEQKAAVIRVRKCAATAFYEILGVEKSCSDGEIKKAYRKLSLLTHPDKNGYDGADEAFKMVSRAFQILSDSEKKEKYDRFGGDPDSRFGPGSAPTASSPFSGFARSPGGRGPMFDDEISPEELFNRFFGGGGMGGPFGGGGGMFDSGPQFVFNMGGGPGFRVHQFGGGRPRRRPTEANGQNDRPQSPLNALTSLLPLLILFVLPLLSSLFSSLPTGPSIHFTPAPPNTMHRSSYRFHVDYYLNPNDVVDYSPRKMKGLDEKAETQYITNLQYECQIETRTRNRMIEDAQGWFFPDENKMKEARKYEMRACRRLDALGASGGL
;
A
#
# COMPACT_ATOMS: atom_id res chain seq x y z
N MET A 1 -28.44 9.97 -81.74
CA MET A 1 -27.09 9.47 -81.39
C MET A 1 -26.10 10.63 -81.51
N PRO A 2 -25.00 10.70 -80.74
CA PRO A 2 -24.64 9.99 -79.50
C PRO A 2 -24.96 10.90 -78.26
N SER A 3 -24.34 10.90 -77.07
CA SER A 3 -23.31 10.04 -76.44
C SER A 3 -23.38 9.99 -74.90
N ALA A 4 -22.83 8.91 -74.35
CA ALA A 4 -22.17 8.67 -73.05
C ALA A 4 -22.24 9.64 -71.84
N THR A 5 -22.91 9.15 -70.79
CA THR A 5 -22.48 8.92 -69.38
C THR A 5 -21.14 9.47 -68.85
N ALA A 6 -21.17 10.02 -67.63
CA ALA A 6 -20.14 9.85 -66.60
C ALA A 6 -20.78 9.79 -65.19
N SER A 7 -20.18 9.04 -64.26
CA SER A 7 -20.69 8.78 -62.89
C SER A 7 -19.87 9.52 -61.83
N GLY A 8 -20.49 9.93 -60.72
CA GLY A 8 -19.83 10.57 -59.58
C GLY A 8 -20.75 10.60 -58.35
N ALA A 9 -20.26 10.13 -57.20
CA ALA A 9 -21.07 9.80 -56.03
C ALA A 9 -21.45 11.02 -55.15
N ASP A 10 -22.64 10.94 -54.54
CA ASP A 10 -23.13 11.90 -53.54
C ASP A 10 -22.32 11.90 -52.24
N ALA A 11 -22.17 13.09 -51.65
CA ALA A 11 -21.59 13.29 -50.32
C ALA A 11 -22.67 13.65 -49.30
N THR A 12 -22.78 12.89 -48.20
CA THR A 12 -23.63 13.21 -47.04
C THR A 12 -22.81 13.52 -45.79
N PRO A 13 -23.30 14.37 -44.87
CA PRO A 13 -22.44 15.05 -43.90
C PRO A 13 -22.26 14.27 -42.58
N ASN A 14 -21.15 14.58 -41.91
CA ASN A 14 -20.66 13.86 -40.73
C ASN A 14 -21.45 14.22 -39.45
N GLY A 15 -22.34 13.33 -39.01
CA GLY A 15 -23.11 13.47 -37.77
C GLY A 15 -22.35 12.94 -36.55
N ASN A 16 -21.82 13.84 -35.72
CA ASN A 16 -20.93 13.47 -34.60
C ASN A 16 -21.71 13.04 -33.35
N ALA A 17 -22.14 11.77 -33.31
CA ALA A 17 -22.85 11.19 -32.16
C ALA A 17 -21.88 10.91 -30.99
N THR A 18 -22.14 11.53 -29.84
CA THR A 18 -21.41 11.31 -28.58
C THR A 18 -21.61 9.88 -28.08
N LYS A 19 -20.58 9.02 -28.21
CA LYS A 19 -20.58 7.68 -27.60
C LYS A 19 -20.57 7.80 -26.07
N SER A 20 -21.61 7.30 -25.41
CA SER A 20 -21.54 6.96 -23.99
C SER A 20 -20.40 5.96 -23.78
N ARG A 21 -19.59 6.18 -22.74
CA ARG A 21 -18.60 5.20 -22.29
C ARG A 21 -19.24 4.31 -21.22
N ASP A 22 -20.09 3.40 -21.68
CA ASP A 22 -20.59 2.30 -20.86
C ASP A 22 -19.44 1.33 -20.57
N HIS A 23 -18.76 1.53 -19.44
CA HIS A 23 -17.71 0.64 -18.94
C HIS A 23 -18.32 -0.64 -18.36
N ASN A 24 -18.94 -1.47 -19.20
CA ASN A 24 -19.55 -2.73 -18.75
C ASN A 24 -19.56 -3.86 -19.80
N GLN A 25 -18.40 -4.16 -20.41
CA GLN A 25 -18.18 -5.45 -21.09
C GLN A 25 -16.70 -5.87 -21.02
N GLY A 26 -16.45 -7.01 -20.38
CA GLY A 26 -15.13 -7.64 -20.32
C GLY A 26 -15.09 -9.05 -19.69
N ASN A 27 -16.20 -9.56 -19.14
CA ASN A 27 -16.22 -10.81 -18.37
C ASN A 27 -17.18 -11.91 -18.87
N GLN A 28 -17.91 -11.72 -19.97
CA GLN A 28 -19.01 -12.65 -20.31
C GLN A 28 -18.59 -13.97 -21.02
N ASP A 29 -17.37 -14.10 -21.53
CA ASP A 29 -16.91 -15.28 -22.28
C ASP A 29 -15.76 -16.08 -21.64
N LYS A 30 -15.35 -15.74 -20.41
CA LYS A 30 -14.27 -16.46 -19.72
C LYS A 30 -14.80 -17.76 -19.09
N LYS A 31 -14.24 -18.90 -19.50
CA LYS A 31 -14.56 -20.22 -18.94
C LYS A 31 -14.16 -20.30 -17.46
N TYR A 32 -14.97 -20.98 -16.65
CA TYR A 32 -14.68 -21.27 -15.24
C TYR A 32 -15.02 -22.73 -14.90
N THR A 33 -14.37 -23.31 -13.89
CA THR A 33 -14.70 -24.65 -13.37
C THR A 33 -15.77 -24.58 -12.27
N ILE A 34 -16.44 -25.71 -12.02
CA ILE A 34 -17.45 -25.82 -10.95
C ILE A 34 -16.81 -25.48 -9.57
N GLU A 35 -15.57 -25.92 -9.34
CA GLU A 35 -14.81 -25.62 -8.12
C GLU A 35 -14.47 -24.12 -7.98
N GLN A 36 -14.04 -23.48 -9.07
CA GLN A 36 -13.77 -22.04 -9.11
C GLN A 36 -15.02 -21.22 -8.77
N LYS A 37 -16.16 -21.56 -9.37
CA LYS A 37 -17.46 -20.94 -9.05
C LYS A 37 -17.85 -21.16 -7.58
N ALA A 38 -17.72 -22.39 -7.07
CA ALA A 38 -18.01 -22.71 -5.68
C ALA A 38 -17.10 -21.93 -4.70
N ALA A 39 -15.81 -21.77 -5.01
CA ALA A 39 -14.87 -21.00 -4.22
C ALA A 39 -15.23 -19.51 -4.16
N VAL A 40 -15.57 -18.88 -5.29
CA VAL A 40 -16.00 -17.47 -5.32
C VAL A 40 -17.30 -17.28 -4.53
N ILE A 41 -18.30 -18.14 -4.72
CA ILE A 41 -19.56 -18.06 -3.97
C ILE A 41 -19.33 -18.25 -2.46
N ARG A 42 -18.42 -19.14 -2.06
CA ARG A 42 -18.06 -19.33 -0.64
C ARG A 42 -17.43 -18.07 -0.05
N VAL A 43 -16.43 -17.49 -0.73
CA VAL A 43 -15.71 -16.30 -0.25
C VAL A 43 -16.65 -15.09 -0.19
N ARG A 44 -17.48 -14.85 -1.21
CA ARG A 44 -18.45 -13.72 -1.23
C ARG A 44 -19.59 -13.84 -0.21
N LYS A 45 -19.79 -15.01 0.41
CA LYS A 45 -20.75 -15.21 1.50
C LYS A 45 -20.20 -14.88 2.88
N CYS A 46 -18.88 -14.89 3.06
CA CYS A 46 -18.24 -14.52 4.32
C CYS A 46 -18.31 -13.01 4.54
N ALA A 47 -18.33 -12.57 5.80
CA ALA A 47 -18.16 -11.15 6.11
C ALA A 47 -16.73 -10.71 5.70
N ALA A 48 -16.59 -9.50 5.15
CA ALA A 48 -15.30 -8.99 4.66
C ALA A 48 -14.19 -8.93 5.73
N THR A 49 -14.56 -8.93 7.00
CA THR A 49 -13.66 -8.94 8.17
C THR A 49 -13.38 -10.35 8.71
N ALA A 50 -14.06 -11.40 8.25
CA ALA A 50 -13.94 -12.76 8.77
C ALA A 50 -12.76 -13.53 8.12
N PHE A 51 -11.53 -13.07 8.35
CA PHE A 51 -10.35 -13.51 7.58
C PHE A 51 -10.07 -15.02 7.65
N TYR A 52 -10.27 -15.66 8.81
CA TYR A 52 -10.12 -17.11 8.97
C TYR A 52 -11.15 -17.88 8.12
N GLU A 53 -12.40 -17.43 8.08
CA GLU A 53 -13.47 -18.04 7.27
C GLU A 53 -13.27 -17.83 5.78
N ILE A 54 -12.81 -16.63 5.37
CA ILE A 54 -12.43 -16.31 3.99
C ILE A 54 -11.36 -17.29 3.50
N LEU A 55 -10.29 -17.52 4.27
CA LEU A 55 -9.27 -18.51 3.93
C LEU A 55 -9.71 -19.97 4.14
N GLY A 56 -10.78 -20.21 4.92
CA GLY A 56 -11.29 -21.55 5.22
C GLY A 56 -10.37 -22.33 6.16
N VAL A 57 -9.76 -21.65 7.13
CA VAL A 57 -8.85 -22.21 8.13
C VAL A 57 -9.36 -21.93 9.55
N GLU A 58 -8.99 -22.78 10.51
CA GLU A 58 -9.37 -22.61 11.91
C GLU A 58 -8.48 -21.54 12.60
N LYS A 59 -8.95 -20.92 13.70
CA LYS A 59 -8.15 -19.93 14.45
C LYS A 59 -6.86 -20.51 15.03
N SER A 60 -6.85 -21.80 15.31
CA SER A 60 -5.71 -22.61 15.77
C SER A 60 -4.67 -22.92 14.68
N CYS A 61 -4.90 -22.51 13.42
CA CYS A 61 -4.04 -22.91 12.30
C CYS A 61 -2.63 -22.30 12.35
N SER A 62 -1.70 -23.07 11.82
CA SER A 62 -0.31 -22.68 11.63
C SER A 62 -0.11 -21.76 10.41
N ASP A 63 0.94 -20.95 10.42
CA ASP A 63 1.30 -20.06 9.30
C ASP A 63 1.53 -20.83 7.99
N GLY A 64 1.94 -22.09 8.09
CA GLY A 64 2.07 -23.00 6.95
C GLY A 64 0.73 -23.38 6.32
N GLU A 65 -0.33 -23.49 7.11
CA GLU A 65 -1.69 -23.76 6.63
C GLU A 65 -2.32 -22.50 6.04
N ILE A 66 -2.13 -21.34 6.66
CA ILE A 66 -2.53 -20.03 6.13
C ILE A 66 -1.95 -19.81 4.73
N LYS A 67 -0.63 -20.07 4.55
CA LYS A 67 0.05 -19.97 3.26
C LYS A 67 -0.45 -20.99 2.23
N LYS A 68 -0.74 -22.23 2.63
CA LYS A 68 -1.32 -23.27 1.75
C LYS A 68 -2.74 -22.91 1.30
N ALA A 69 -3.59 -22.45 2.22
CA ALA A 69 -4.97 -22.04 1.96
C ALA A 69 -5.01 -20.83 1.02
N TYR A 70 -4.20 -19.81 1.28
CA TYR A 70 -4.04 -18.65 0.39
C TYR A 70 -3.63 -19.07 -1.03
N ARG A 71 -2.61 -19.92 -1.17
CA ARG A 71 -2.15 -20.39 -2.49
C ARG A 71 -3.24 -21.14 -3.26
N LYS A 72 -4.01 -22.00 -2.58
CA LYS A 72 -5.11 -22.76 -3.20
C LYS A 72 -6.25 -21.83 -3.62
N LEU A 73 -6.68 -20.91 -2.76
CA LEU A 73 -7.79 -19.99 -3.05
C LEU A 73 -7.42 -18.96 -4.11
N SER A 74 -6.22 -18.39 -4.06
CA SER A 74 -5.73 -17.43 -5.06
C SER A 74 -5.82 -18.00 -6.47
N LEU A 75 -5.40 -19.26 -6.69
CA LEU A 75 -5.50 -19.91 -8.00
C LEU A 75 -6.95 -20.18 -8.45
N LEU A 76 -7.88 -20.32 -7.50
CA LEU A 76 -9.31 -20.53 -7.78
C LEU A 76 -10.08 -19.22 -8.02
N THR A 77 -9.66 -18.11 -7.41
CA THR A 77 -10.33 -16.80 -7.53
C THR A 77 -9.63 -15.83 -8.49
N HIS A 78 -8.44 -16.15 -9.01
CA HIS A 78 -7.67 -15.25 -9.88
C HIS A 78 -8.47 -14.77 -11.12
N PRO A 79 -8.61 -13.45 -11.36
CA PRO A 79 -9.49 -12.90 -12.41
C PRO A 79 -9.03 -13.19 -13.86
N ASP A 80 -7.78 -13.60 -14.05
CA ASP A 80 -7.30 -14.12 -15.34
C ASP A 80 -7.76 -15.57 -15.60
N LYS A 81 -7.83 -16.41 -14.56
CA LYS A 81 -8.08 -17.86 -14.67
C LYS A 81 -9.52 -18.27 -14.36
N ASN A 82 -10.30 -17.38 -13.76
CA ASN A 82 -11.69 -17.61 -13.38
C ASN A 82 -12.55 -16.48 -13.96
N GLY A 83 -13.40 -16.84 -14.92
CA GLY A 83 -14.37 -15.94 -15.54
C GLY A 83 -15.67 -15.73 -14.79
N TYR A 84 -15.83 -16.31 -13.60
CA TYR A 84 -17.07 -16.19 -12.85
C TYR A 84 -17.24 -14.77 -12.27
N ASP A 85 -18.49 -14.33 -12.16
CA ASP A 85 -18.81 -12.98 -11.71
C ASP A 85 -18.45 -12.74 -10.23
N GLY A 86 -17.78 -11.62 -9.96
CA GLY A 86 -17.19 -11.31 -8.65
C GLY A 86 -15.96 -12.16 -8.25
N ALA A 87 -15.28 -12.80 -9.20
CA ALA A 87 -14.00 -13.47 -8.94
C ALA A 87 -12.94 -12.48 -8.44
N ASP A 88 -12.93 -11.25 -8.95
CA ASP A 88 -12.04 -10.17 -8.52
C ASP A 88 -12.32 -9.70 -7.08
N GLU A 89 -13.59 -9.56 -6.68
CA GLU A 89 -13.99 -9.28 -5.29
C GLU A 89 -13.51 -10.38 -4.35
N ALA A 90 -13.70 -11.65 -4.74
CA ALA A 90 -13.25 -12.80 -3.96
C ALA A 90 -11.72 -12.87 -3.86
N PHE A 91 -10.99 -12.55 -4.94
CA PHE A 91 -9.54 -12.45 -4.91
C PHE A 91 -9.06 -11.35 -3.94
N LYS A 92 -9.63 -10.14 -4.03
CA LYS A 92 -9.34 -9.03 -3.09
C LYS A 92 -9.57 -9.43 -1.63
N MET A 93 -10.67 -10.11 -1.33
CA MET A 93 -10.96 -10.63 0.03
C MET A 93 -9.93 -11.67 0.49
N VAL A 94 -9.56 -12.63 -0.37
CA VAL A 94 -8.55 -13.66 -0.06
C VAL A 94 -7.16 -13.06 0.18
N SER A 95 -6.74 -12.08 -0.62
CA SER A 95 -5.46 -11.38 -0.42
C SER A 95 -5.44 -10.54 0.85
N ARG A 96 -6.53 -9.83 1.17
CA ARG A 96 -6.65 -9.04 2.40
C ARG A 96 -6.61 -9.93 3.65
N ALA A 97 -7.33 -11.05 3.62
CA ALA A 97 -7.29 -12.04 4.69
C ALA A 97 -5.88 -12.61 4.90
N PHE A 98 -5.13 -12.86 3.82
CA PHE A 98 -3.74 -13.30 3.93
C PHE A 98 -2.80 -12.21 4.46
N GLN A 99 -2.96 -10.95 4.02
CA GLN A 99 -2.13 -9.83 4.49
C GLN A 99 -2.23 -9.62 6.01
N ILE A 100 -3.42 -9.82 6.58
CA ILE A 100 -3.67 -9.65 8.02
C ILE A 100 -3.27 -10.90 8.83
N LEU A 101 -3.47 -12.11 8.29
CA LEU A 101 -3.19 -13.36 9.00
C LEU A 101 -1.76 -13.89 8.82
N SER A 102 -0.98 -13.38 7.86
CA SER A 102 0.43 -13.79 7.65
C SER A 102 1.46 -12.97 8.41
N ASP A 103 1.06 -11.79 8.93
CA ASP A 103 1.85 -10.94 9.81
C ASP A 103 1.43 -11.21 11.25
N SER A 104 2.37 -11.59 12.12
CA SER A 104 2.08 -11.93 13.52
C SER A 104 1.53 -10.76 14.33
N GLU A 105 1.94 -9.52 14.04
CA GLU A 105 1.47 -8.34 14.76
C GLU A 105 0.04 -7.97 14.33
N LYS A 106 -0.26 -8.06 13.03
CA LYS A 106 -1.62 -7.83 12.50
C LYS A 106 -2.60 -8.92 12.92
N LYS A 107 -2.16 -10.19 12.93
CA LYS A 107 -2.93 -11.33 13.46
C LYS A 107 -3.25 -11.14 14.94
N GLU A 108 -2.27 -10.76 15.77
CA GLU A 108 -2.50 -10.52 17.21
C GLU A 108 -3.44 -9.32 17.46
N LYS A 109 -3.35 -8.25 16.66
CA LYS A 109 -4.31 -7.13 16.72
C LYS A 109 -5.73 -7.58 16.32
N TYR A 110 -5.86 -8.34 15.23
CA TYR A 110 -7.14 -8.90 14.79
C TYR A 110 -7.76 -9.82 15.86
N ASP A 111 -6.97 -10.72 16.43
CA ASP A 111 -7.43 -11.68 17.44
C ASP A 111 -7.82 -11.01 18.77
N ARG A 112 -7.20 -9.88 19.13
CA ARG A 112 -7.54 -9.10 20.35
C ARG A 112 -8.75 -8.19 20.20
N PHE A 113 -8.85 -7.44 19.11
CA PHE A 113 -9.85 -6.37 18.96
C PHE A 113 -11.03 -6.76 18.08
N GLY A 114 -10.84 -7.69 17.15
CA GLY A 114 -11.81 -8.00 16.10
C GLY A 114 -11.93 -6.90 15.05
N GLY A 115 -12.30 -7.27 13.83
CA GLY A 115 -12.36 -6.33 12.71
C GLY A 115 -10.98 -6.01 12.13
N ASP A 116 -10.95 -5.15 11.12
CA ASP A 116 -9.77 -5.01 10.25
C ASP A 116 -8.71 -4.05 10.83
N PRO A 117 -7.49 -4.53 11.15
CA PRO A 117 -6.45 -3.72 11.79
C PRO A 117 -5.82 -2.66 10.88
N ASP A 118 -5.93 -2.80 9.56
CA ASP A 118 -5.45 -1.82 8.57
C ASP A 118 -6.57 -0.87 8.13
N SER A 119 -7.81 -1.06 8.61
CA SER A 119 -8.88 -0.10 8.36
C SER A 119 -8.58 1.21 9.09
N ARG A 120 -8.40 2.28 8.30
CA ARG A 120 -8.09 3.65 8.76
C ARG A 120 -9.21 4.30 9.59
N PHE A 121 -10.24 3.54 9.94
CA PHE A 121 -11.34 3.84 10.85
C PHE A 121 -11.16 2.96 12.09
N GLY A 122 -10.47 3.49 13.10
CA GLY A 122 -10.16 2.74 14.32
C GLY A 122 -11.40 2.30 15.12
N PRO A 123 -11.22 1.46 16.16
CA PRO A 123 -12.29 0.77 16.90
C PRO A 123 -13.11 1.67 17.85
N GLY A 124 -13.47 2.87 17.39
CA GLY A 124 -14.35 3.83 18.07
C GLY A 124 -15.35 4.52 17.13
N SER A 125 -15.35 4.22 15.83
CA SER A 125 -16.38 4.69 14.90
C SER A 125 -17.52 3.68 14.77
N ALA A 126 -18.75 4.13 15.04
CA ALA A 126 -19.98 3.36 14.87
C ALA A 126 -20.12 2.78 13.43
N PRO A 127 -20.88 1.68 13.24
CA PRO A 127 -20.96 0.97 11.96
C PRO A 127 -21.81 1.72 10.93
N THR A 128 -21.30 2.84 10.42
CA THR A 128 -21.79 3.45 9.18
C THR A 128 -21.43 2.56 8.00
N ALA A 129 -22.36 2.33 7.07
CA ALA A 129 -22.23 1.39 5.96
C ALA A 129 -21.28 1.85 4.83
N SER A 130 -20.05 2.25 5.18
CA SER A 130 -18.97 2.53 4.23
C SER A 130 -18.40 1.22 3.68
N SER A 131 -18.60 0.98 2.38
CA SER A 131 -18.15 -0.24 1.72
C SER A 131 -16.65 -0.52 1.94
N PRO A 132 -16.25 -1.74 2.36
CA PRO A 132 -14.86 -2.08 2.70
C PRO A 132 -13.89 -1.99 1.51
N PHE A 133 -14.41 -1.82 0.30
CA PHE A 133 -13.67 -1.63 -0.94
C PHE A 133 -13.23 -0.18 -1.19
N SER A 134 -13.67 0.80 -0.38
CA SER A 134 -13.35 2.22 -0.59
C SER A 134 -11.85 2.58 -0.49
N GLY A 135 -11.01 1.67 0.01
CA GLY A 135 -9.55 1.80 -0.01
C GLY A 135 -8.89 1.55 -1.37
N PHE A 136 -9.59 0.91 -2.32
CA PHE A 136 -9.04 0.49 -3.62
C PHE A 136 -9.30 1.48 -4.76
N ALA A 137 -10.01 2.59 -4.49
CA ALA A 137 -10.48 3.54 -5.49
C ALA A 137 -9.95 4.95 -5.22
N ARG A 138 -8.67 5.21 -5.54
CA ARG A 138 -8.10 6.57 -5.53
C ARG A 138 -7.27 6.87 -6.78
N SER A 139 -7.87 7.72 -7.61
CA SER A 139 -7.29 8.69 -8.56
C SER A 139 -5.96 8.38 -9.30
N PRO A 140 -5.97 8.26 -10.64
CA PRO A 140 -4.74 8.21 -11.44
C PRO A 140 -4.13 9.61 -11.63
N GLY A 141 -3.28 10.07 -10.70
CA GLY A 141 -2.53 11.31 -10.88
C GLY A 141 -1.84 11.84 -9.63
N GLY A 142 -0.55 11.50 -9.43
CA GLY A 142 0.29 12.08 -8.40
C GLY A 142 1.72 11.52 -8.43
N ARG A 143 2.68 12.28 -8.96
CA ARG A 143 4.11 11.92 -8.92
C ARG A 143 4.75 12.38 -7.60
N GLY A 144 5.25 11.46 -6.78
CA GLY A 144 6.04 11.74 -5.57
C GLY A 144 6.74 10.46 -5.07
N PRO A 145 7.94 10.52 -4.48
CA PRO A 145 8.78 9.32 -4.33
C PRO A 145 8.54 8.50 -3.06
N MET A 146 8.14 7.23 -3.27
CA MET A 146 8.57 6.04 -2.51
C MET A 146 8.45 6.05 -0.98
N PHE A 147 7.24 5.79 -0.47
CA PHE A 147 7.06 4.90 0.69
C PHE A 147 6.13 3.74 0.29
N ASP A 148 6.36 2.57 0.91
CA ASP A 148 6.07 1.22 0.39
C ASP A 148 4.63 0.72 0.67
N ASP A 149 3.61 1.45 0.19
CA ASP A 149 2.19 1.17 0.51
C ASP A 149 1.30 0.69 -0.68
N GLU A 150 1.86 0.50 -1.88
CA GLU A 150 1.08 0.14 -3.09
C GLU A 150 1.58 -1.13 -3.83
N ILE A 151 2.09 -2.13 -3.10
CA ILE A 151 2.27 -3.47 -3.67
C ILE A 151 0.87 -4.04 -3.99
N SER A 152 0.51 -4.07 -5.28
CA SER A 152 -0.73 -4.71 -5.74
C SER A 152 -0.82 -6.14 -5.20
N PRO A 153 -2.01 -6.67 -4.82
CA PRO A 153 -2.16 -8.08 -4.45
C PRO A 153 -1.61 -9.07 -5.51
N GLU A 154 -1.64 -8.65 -6.77
CA GLU A 154 -1.07 -9.36 -7.92
C GLU A 154 0.46 -9.29 -7.94
N GLU A 155 1.02 -8.14 -7.57
CA GLU A 155 2.47 -7.95 -7.40
C GLU A 155 3.00 -8.70 -6.19
N LEU A 156 2.29 -8.70 -5.05
CA LEU A 156 2.63 -9.52 -3.88
C LEU A 156 2.62 -11.01 -4.24
N PHE A 157 1.61 -11.47 -4.99
CA PHE A 157 1.56 -12.83 -5.51
C PHE A 157 2.71 -13.12 -6.49
N ASN A 158 3.03 -12.21 -7.40
CA ASN A 158 4.10 -12.42 -8.39
C ASN A 158 5.51 -12.37 -7.76
N ARG A 159 5.75 -11.44 -6.83
CA ARG A 159 6.99 -11.28 -6.05
C ARG A 159 7.25 -12.46 -5.10
N PHE A 160 6.21 -13.17 -4.67
CA PHE A 160 6.32 -14.32 -3.75
C PHE A 160 6.17 -15.70 -4.45
N PHE A 161 5.37 -15.81 -5.51
CA PHE A 161 5.02 -17.07 -6.18
C PHE A 161 5.21 -17.08 -7.71
N GLY A 162 5.33 -15.92 -8.36
CA GLY A 162 5.41 -15.78 -9.83
C GLY A 162 6.81 -15.94 -10.42
N GLY A 163 7.85 -15.95 -9.58
CA GLY A 163 9.26 -16.15 -9.96
C GLY A 163 9.59 -17.58 -10.40
N GLY A 164 8.94 -18.05 -11.47
CA GLY A 164 9.15 -19.37 -12.08
C GLY A 164 10.47 -19.49 -12.84
N GLY A 165 11.60 -19.33 -12.16
CA GLY A 165 12.93 -19.46 -12.75
C GLY A 165 14.05 -18.90 -11.87
N MET A 166 14.67 -19.76 -11.06
CA MET A 166 16.09 -19.65 -10.67
C MET A 166 16.57 -18.25 -10.20
N GLY A 167 15.93 -17.68 -9.17
CA GLY A 167 16.38 -16.38 -8.63
C GLY A 167 15.43 -15.73 -7.63
N GLY A 168 15.43 -16.21 -6.39
CA GLY A 168 14.92 -15.48 -5.21
C GLY A 168 16.04 -15.39 -4.16
N PRO A 169 16.05 -14.38 -3.25
CA PRO A 169 17.24 -13.98 -2.49
C PRO A 169 17.76 -14.97 -1.42
N PHE A 170 17.24 -16.20 -1.38
CA PHE A 170 17.70 -17.30 -0.54
C PHE A 170 17.81 -18.65 -1.30
N GLY A 171 18.03 -18.63 -2.62
CA GLY A 171 17.98 -19.83 -3.46
C GLY A 171 18.97 -19.89 -4.63
N GLY A 172 20.20 -20.34 -4.36
CA GLY A 172 20.97 -21.16 -5.31
C GLY A 172 22.00 -20.46 -6.21
N GLY A 173 23.12 -20.03 -5.63
CA GLY A 173 24.30 -19.47 -6.33
C GLY A 173 25.59 -20.30 -6.22
N GLY A 174 25.49 -21.64 -6.03
CA GLY A 174 26.61 -22.58 -6.20
C GLY A 174 27.52 -22.82 -4.98
N GLY A 175 27.57 -24.09 -4.53
CA GLY A 175 28.76 -24.63 -3.86
C GLY A 175 28.67 -25.05 -2.39
N MET A 176 27.77 -25.97 -2.04
CA MET A 176 27.97 -26.95 -0.94
C MET A 176 26.86 -28.02 -0.98
N PHE A 177 27.14 -29.24 -0.49
CA PHE A 177 26.19 -30.38 -0.33
C PHE A 177 25.66 -31.07 -1.60
N ASP A 178 26.58 -31.74 -2.30
CA ASP A 178 26.27 -33.02 -2.97
C ASP A 178 26.57 -34.17 -1.98
N SER A 179 25.55 -34.82 -1.42
CA SER A 179 25.71 -36.00 -0.55
C SER A 179 24.44 -36.87 -0.34
N GLY A 180 23.61 -37.06 -1.37
CA GLY A 180 22.59 -38.14 -1.50
C GLY A 180 21.55 -38.37 -0.37
N PRO A 181 20.74 -39.47 -0.43
CA PRO A 181 20.44 -40.32 -1.58
C PRO A 181 18.96 -40.26 -2.05
N GLN A 182 18.79 -40.19 -3.37
CA GLN A 182 17.77 -40.89 -4.17
C GLN A 182 16.34 -41.10 -3.62
N PHE A 183 15.38 -40.27 -4.10
CA PHE A 183 14.00 -40.71 -4.36
C PHE A 183 13.52 -40.15 -5.69
N VAL A 184 13.35 -41.01 -6.70
CA VAL A 184 12.83 -40.66 -8.02
C VAL A 184 11.56 -41.48 -8.28
N PHE A 185 10.44 -40.80 -8.52
CA PHE A 185 9.22 -41.47 -8.98
C PHE A 185 9.31 -41.74 -10.48
N ASN A 186 9.30 -43.02 -10.85
CA ASN A 186 9.27 -43.49 -12.22
C ASN A 186 7.83 -43.74 -12.67
N MET A 187 7.35 -43.06 -13.71
CA MET A 187 6.02 -43.30 -14.28
C MET A 187 6.07 -43.23 -15.82
N GLY A 188 5.81 -44.37 -16.49
CA GLY A 188 5.35 -44.38 -17.88
C GLY A 188 6.39 -44.54 -19.00
N GLY A 189 6.96 -45.75 -19.15
CA GLY A 189 7.16 -46.45 -20.44
C GLY A 189 7.81 -45.76 -21.65
N GLY A 190 9.01 -46.23 -22.03
CA GLY A 190 9.56 -46.05 -23.39
C GLY A 190 11.10 -45.95 -23.42
N PRO A 191 11.83 -46.66 -24.31
CA PRO A 191 13.28 -46.70 -24.25
C PRO A 191 13.98 -45.54 -24.96
N GLY A 192 14.73 -44.76 -24.18
CA GLY A 192 16.10 -44.31 -24.48
C GLY A 192 16.39 -43.56 -25.78
N PHE A 193 16.60 -42.24 -25.65
CA PHE A 193 17.43 -41.47 -26.58
C PHE A 193 18.60 -40.82 -25.84
N ARG A 194 19.83 -41.25 -26.17
CA ARG A 194 21.07 -40.55 -25.78
C ARG A 194 21.39 -39.52 -26.84
N VAL A 195 21.41 -38.23 -26.48
CA VAL A 195 21.88 -37.18 -27.39
C VAL A 195 23.40 -37.15 -27.37
N HIS A 196 24.03 -37.28 -28.54
CA HIS A 196 25.49 -37.32 -28.67
C HIS A 196 26.12 -35.92 -28.57
N GLN A 197 27.26 -35.89 -27.88
CA GLN A 197 28.20 -34.78 -27.83
C GLN A 197 28.87 -34.56 -29.20
N PHE A 198 28.94 -33.31 -29.67
CA PHE A 198 29.75 -32.91 -30.83
C PHE A 198 30.47 -31.57 -30.61
N GLY A 199 31.77 -31.54 -30.92
CA GLY A 199 32.51 -30.33 -31.27
C GLY A 199 33.41 -29.70 -30.19
N GLY A 200 34.67 -29.43 -30.54
CA GLY A 200 35.52 -28.41 -29.89
C GLY A 200 36.57 -28.91 -28.89
N GLY A 201 37.69 -29.44 -29.38
CA GLY A 201 38.77 -29.94 -28.52
C GLY A 201 39.70 -28.85 -27.95
N ARG A 202 40.10 -29.00 -26.68
CA ARG A 202 41.34 -28.49 -26.08
C ARG A 202 41.91 -29.53 -25.10
N PRO A 203 43.24 -29.76 -25.06
CA PRO A 203 43.83 -30.84 -24.28
C PRO A 203 43.86 -30.53 -22.77
N ARG A 204 43.43 -31.50 -21.94
CA ARG A 204 43.61 -31.42 -20.49
C ARG A 204 45.08 -31.70 -20.13
N ARG A 205 45.78 -30.70 -19.60
CA ARG A 205 47.04 -30.92 -18.86
C ARG A 205 46.73 -31.65 -17.54
N ARG A 206 47.55 -32.65 -17.23
CA ARG A 206 47.58 -33.34 -15.93
C ARG A 206 48.14 -32.37 -14.87
N PRO A 207 47.45 -32.10 -13.75
CA PRO A 207 48.06 -31.38 -12.66
C PRO A 207 49.01 -32.31 -11.91
N THR A 208 50.28 -31.89 -11.80
CA THR A 208 51.27 -32.48 -10.91
C THR A 208 50.95 -32.08 -9.48
N GLU A 209 51.23 -32.96 -8.52
CA GLU A 209 51.13 -32.65 -7.09
C GLU A 209 52.05 -31.46 -6.71
N ALA A 210 51.55 -30.59 -5.84
CA ALA A 210 52.34 -29.52 -5.23
C ALA A 210 51.99 -29.41 -3.74
N ASN A 211 53.02 -29.46 -2.91
CA ASN A 211 52.97 -29.44 -1.44
C ASN A 211 52.09 -28.31 -0.87
N GLY A 212 51.43 -28.60 0.26
CA GLY A 212 50.71 -27.60 1.05
C GLY A 212 51.65 -26.63 1.77
N GLN A 213 51.13 -25.43 2.04
CA GLN A 213 51.75 -24.45 2.95
C GLN A 213 50.70 -23.69 3.77
N ASN A 214 50.79 -23.88 5.08
CA ASN A 214 50.51 -22.90 6.14
C ASN A 214 49.12 -22.24 6.22
N ASP A 215 48.18 -22.94 6.85
CA ASP A 215 47.16 -22.27 7.67
C ASP A 215 47.81 -21.63 8.91
N ARG A 216 47.66 -20.30 9.07
CA ARG A 216 47.89 -19.61 10.34
C ARG A 216 46.53 -19.34 10.99
N PRO A 217 46.32 -19.65 12.28
CA PRO A 217 45.05 -19.44 12.94
C PRO A 217 44.69 -17.96 12.96
N GLN A 218 43.51 -17.61 12.43
CA GLN A 218 43.00 -16.25 12.46
C GLN A 218 42.70 -15.83 13.90
N SER A 219 43.34 -14.74 14.35
CA SER A 219 43.05 -14.15 15.65
C SER A 219 41.57 -13.74 15.72
N PRO A 220 40.84 -13.99 16.83
CA PRO A 220 39.39 -13.72 16.90
C PRO A 220 39.03 -12.25 16.69
N LEU A 221 39.97 -11.33 16.94
CA LEU A 221 39.82 -9.90 16.65
C LEU A 221 39.72 -9.61 15.13
N ASN A 222 40.37 -10.41 14.27
CA ASN A 222 40.33 -10.23 12.82
C ASN A 222 38.97 -10.66 12.21
N ALA A 223 38.30 -11.63 12.84
CA ALA A 223 36.92 -12.01 12.51
C ALA A 223 35.91 -10.92 12.94
N LEU A 224 36.25 -10.12 13.94
CA LEU A 224 35.45 -8.98 14.39
C LEU A 224 35.60 -7.78 13.43
N THR A 225 36.81 -7.55 12.90
CA THR A 225 37.04 -6.50 11.88
C THR A 225 36.38 -6.80 10.53
N SER A 226 36.23 -8.06 10.13
CA SER A 226 35.51 -8.41 8.89
C SER A 226 33.98 -8.26 9.01
N LEU A 227 33.44 -8.32 10.23
CA LEU A 227 32.02 -8.06 10.52
C LEU A 227 31.70 -6.57 10.72
N LEU A 228 32.69 -5.71 10.98
CA LEU A 228 32.51 -4.27 11.16
C LEU A 228 31.69 -3.60 10.03
N PRO A 229 31.97 -3.77 8.72
CA PRO A 229 31.17 -3.14 7.67
C PRO A 229 29.72 -3.64 7.60
N LEU A 230 29.47 -4.92 7.93
CA LEU A 230 28.12 -5.49 8.03
C LEU A 230 27.35 -4.92 9.22
N LEU A 231 28.01 -4.81 10.38
CA LEU A 231 27.45 -4.22 11.59
C LEU A 231 27.12 -2.75 11.37
N ILE A 232 28.01 -1.98 10.73
CA ILE A 232 27.76 -0.58 10.34
C ILE A 232 26.51 -0.46 9.45
N LEU A 233 26.37 -1.33 8.44
CA LEU A 233 25.23 -1.32 7.52
C LEU A 233 23.91 -1.65 8.23
N PHE A 234 23.92 -2.51 9.25
CA PHE A 234 22.71 -2.87 10.01
C PHE A 234 22.38 -1.91 11.15
N VAL A 235 23.39 -1.31 11.80
CA VAL A 235 23.23 -0.49 13.01
C VAL A 235 23.06 1.00 12.69
N LEU A 236 23.70 1.55 11.65
CA LEU A 236 23.50 2.96 11.27
C LEU A 236 22.03 3.31 10.93
N PRO A 237 21.27 2.49 10.18
CA PRO A 237 19.85 2.77 9.91
C PRO A 237 18.98 2.72 11.17
N LEU A 238 19.28 1.81 12.10
CA LEU A 238 18.57 1.70 13.38
C LEU A 238 18.86 2.91 14.28
N LEU A 239 20.12 3.36 14.33
CA LEU A 239 20.49 4.59 15.04
C LEU A 239 19.87 5.84 14.38
N SER A 240 19.85 5.95 13.05
CA SER A 240 19.28 7.12 12.38
C SER A 240 17.77 7.24 12.62
N SER A 241 17.04 6.13 12.69
CA SER A 241 15.64 6.09 13.13
C SER A 241 15.49 6.59 14.57
N LEU A 242 16.35 6.12 15.49
CA LEU A 242 16.32 6.50 16.90
C LEU A 242 16.53 8.01 17.09
N PHE A 243 17.53 8.60 16.41
CA PHE A 243 17.85 10.03 16.51
C PHE A 243 16.87 10.94 15.75
N SER A 244 16.12 10.41 14.78
CA SER A 244 15.07 11.17 14.07
C SER A 244 13.81 11.40 14.91
N SER A 245 13.65 10.69 16.02
CA SER A 245 12.45 10.74 16.86
C SER A 245 12.44 11.84 17.95
N LEU A 246 13.59 12.48 18.22
CA LEU A 246 13.66 13.55 19.21
C LEU A 246 13.12 14.87 18.61
N PRO A 247 12.14 15.54 19.26
CA PRO A 247 11.62 16.82 18.79
C PRO A 247 12.71 17.88 18.86
N THR A 248 13.29 18.20 17.70
CA THR A 248 14.39 19.16 17.56
C THR A 248 13.85 20.59 17.53
N GLY A 249 13.47 21.10 18.69
CA GLY A 249 13.12 22.51 18.92
C GLY A 249 12.05 22.73 19.98
N PRO A 250 11.84 24.00 20.39
CA PRO A 250 10.83 24.39 21.37
C PRO A 250 9.42 24.06 20.89
N SER A 251 8.52 23.80 21.85
CA SER A 251 7.10 23.64 21.57
C SER A 251 6.43 24.99 21.30
N ILE A 252 5.68 25.07 20.20
CA ILE A 252 4.93 26.26 19.78
C ILE A 252 3.47 26.06 20.21
N HIS A 253 2.91 27.03 20.95
CA HIS A 253 1.53 27.00 21.42
C HIS A 253 0.78 28.26 20.98
N PHE A 254 -0.47 28.12 20.53
CA PHE A 254 -1.29 29.26 20.06
C PHE A 254 -2.20 29.86 21.16
N THR A 255 -2.08 29.35 22.39
CA THR A 255 -2.82 29.84 23.57
C THR A 255 -1.86 30.09 24.73
N PRO A 256 -2.04 31.16 25.51
CA PRO A 256 -1.20 31.44 26.67
C PRO A 256 -1.47 30.40 27.77
N ALA A 257 -0.44 29.60 28.10
CA ALA A 257 -0.52 28.59 29.16
C ALA A 257 0.88 28.40 29.77
N PRO A 258 1.06 28.52 31.11
CA PRO A 258 2.34 28.25 31.75
C PRO A 258 2.85 26.84 31.39
N PRO A 259 4.13 26.65 31.00
CA PRO A 259 5.26 27.60 31.06
C PRO A 259 5.42 28.54 29.85
N ASN A 260 4.56 28.46 28.83
CA ASN A 260 4.65 29.26 27.60
C ASN A 260 4.09 30.67 27.81
N THR A 261 4.93 31.56 28.34
CA THR A 261 4.58 32.95 28.67
C THR A 261 5.12 33.99 27.68
N MET A 262 6.12 33.64 26.87
CA MET A 262 6.72 34.57 25.91
C MET A 262 5.85 34.65 24.65
N HIS A 263 5.04 35.71 24.56
CA HIS A 263 4.28 36.05 23.35
C HIS A 263 5.20 36.51 22.21
N ARG A 264 4.87 36.10 20.98
CA ARG A 264 5.49 36.55 19.75
C ARG A 264 4.46 36.50 18.61
N SER A 265 4.51 37.48 17.71
CA SER A 265 3.78 37.47 16.44
C SER A 265 4.73 37.09 15.31
N SER A 266 4.25 36.27 14.39
CA SER A 266 4.95 35.98 13.14
C SER A 266 4.99 37.20 12.19
N TYR A 267 5.80 37.12 11.12
CA TYR A 267 6.07 38.27 10.23
C TYR A 267 5.15 38.38 9.02
N ARG A 268 4.70 37.27 8.43
CA ARG A 268 3.96 37.25 7.15
C ARG A 268 2.45 37.19 7.35
N PHE A 269 2.02 36.41 8.34
CA PHE A 269 0.60 36.18 8.64
C PHE A 269 0.16 36.75 10.00
N HIS A 270 1.08 37.39 10.74
CA HIS A 270 0.85 37.95 12.08
C HIS A 270 0.14 36.98 13.03
N VAL A 271 0.58 35.72 13.01
CA VAL A 271 0.07 34.68 13.89
C VAL A 271 0.66 34.89 15.28
N ASP A 272 -0.20 35.11 16.26
CA ASP A 272 0.16 35.13 17.68
C ASP A 272 0.45 33.72 18.18
N TYR A 273 1.62 33.55 18.80
CA TYR A 273 2.00 32.29 19.45
C TYR A 273 2.86 32.55 20.70
N TYR A 274 2.99 31.50 21.51
CA TYR A 274 3.62 31.53 22.82
C TYR A 274 4.71 30.48 22.91
N LEU A 275 5.84 30.87 23.50
CA LEU A 275 6.99 30.03 23.78
C LEU A 275 7.32 30.03 25.27
N ASN A 276 7.95 28.95 25.72
CA ASN A 276 8.68 28.93 26.97
C ASN A 276 9.98 29.76 26.81
N PRO A 277 10.21 30.82 27.60
CA PRO A 277 11.40 31.67 27.45
C PRO A 277 12.71 30.90 27.61
N ASN A 278 12.72 29.84 28.44
CA ASN A 278 13.92 29.05 28.72
C ASN A 278 14.44 28.29 27.49
N ASP A 279 13.56 27.88 26.57
CA ASP A 279 13.93 27.06 25.41
C ASP A 279 14.50 27.91 24.25
N VAL A 280 14.50 29.24 24.41
CA VAL A 280 14.75 30.23 23.35
C VAL A 280 15.94 31.16 23.70
N VAL A 281 16.51 31.05 24.90
CA VAL A 281 17.62 31.90 25.39
C VAL A 281 18.80 31.97 24.39
N ASP A 282 19.19 30.83 23.82
CA ASP A 282 20.34 30.70 22.90
C ASP A 282 19.97 30.83 21.40
N TYR A 283 18.80 31.39 21.08
CA TYR A 283 18.35 31.51 19.69
C TYR A 283 18.91 32.76 19.00
N SER A 284 19.68 32.54 17.93
CA SER A 284 20.09 33.62 17.03
C SER A 284 18.90 34.17 16.22
N PRO A 285 18.95 35.42 15.73
CA PRO A 285 17.86 36.01 14.93
C PRO A 285 17.47 35.18 13.70
N ARG A 286 18.40 34.41 13.12
CA ARG A 286 18.12 33.48 12.01
C ARG A 286 17.30 32.27 12.46
N LYS A 287 17.61 31.70 13.64
CA LYS A 287 16.82 30.61 14.23
C LYS A 287 15.42 31.10 14.62
N MET A 288 15.31 32.32 15.15
CA MET A 288 14.01 32.95 15.45
C MET A 288 13.15 33.08 14.20
N LYS A 289 13.68 33.60 13.08
CA LYS A 289 12.95 33.67 11.81
C LYS A 289 12.43 32.31 11.33
N GLY A 290 13.25 31.25 11.42
CA GLY A 290 12.81 29.89 11.07
C GLY A 290 11.75 29.34 12.01
N LEU A 291 11.73 29.79 13.26
CA LEU A 291 10.70 29.46 14.24
C LEU A 291 9.37 30.19 13.92
N ASP A 292 9.41 31.47 13.51
CA ASP A 292 8.24 32.20 13.02
C ASP A 292 7.59 31.48 11.82
N GLU A 293 8.40 31.09 10.84
CA GLU A 293 7.95 30.37 9.62
C GLU A 293 7.37 28.98 9.95
N LYS A 294 7.94 28.28 10.94
CA LYS A 294 7.41 27.04 11.47
C LYS A 294 6.06 27.25 12.18
N ALA A 295 5.92 28.31 12.98
CA ALA A 295 4.68 28.66 13.66
C ALA A 295 3.55 28.98 12.66
N GLU A 296 3.84 29.75 11.62
CA GLU A 296 2.91 30.04 10.52
C GLU A 296 2.45 28.75 9.82
N THR A 297 3.39 27.88 9.46
CA THR A 297 3.10 26.62 8.78
C THR A 297 2.23 25.70 9.65
N GLN A 298 2.54 25.57 10.95
CA GLN A 298 1.74 24.79 11.88
C GLN A 298 0.34 25.39 12.08
N TYR A 299 0.22 26.72 12.20
CA TYR A 299 -1.06 27.39 12.35
C TYR A 299 -1.97 27.17 11.14
N ILE A 300 -1.45 27.38 9.93
CA ILE A 300 -2.20 27.17 8.69
C ILE A 300 -2.62 25.70 8.55
N THR A 301 -1.74 24.75 8.87
CA THR A 301 -2.04 23.31 8.82
C THR A 301 -3.17 22.93 9.79
N ASN A 302 -3.13 23.44 11.01
CA ASN A 302 -4.20 23.23 12.00
C ASN A 302 -5.52 23.85 11.53
N LEU A 303 -5.48 25.07 10.97
CA LEU A 303 -6.65 25.79 10.49
C LEU A 303 -7.28 25.14 9.24
N GLN A 304 -6.46 24.55 8.36
CA GLN A 304 -6.91 23.70 7.25
C GLN A 304 -7.67 22.47 7.77
N TYR A 305 -7.14 21.80 8.79
CA TYR A 305 -7.77 20.64 9.40
C TYR A 305 -9.10 20.99 10.09
N GLU A 306 -9.14 22.07 10.86
CA GLU A 306 -10.37 22.60 11.46
C GLU A 306 -11.42 22.97 10.40
N CYS A 307 -11.03 23.70 9.34
CA CYS A 307 -11.92 24.03 8.23
C CYS A 307 -12.45 22.78 7.51
N GLN A 308 -11.62 21.73 7.37
CA GLN A 308 -12.06 20.46 6.81
C GLN A 308 -13.11 19.76 7.68
N ILE A 309 -12.99 19.84 9.01
CA ILE A 309 -14.00 19.35 9.96
C ILE A 309 -15.28 20.17 9.87
N GLU A 310 -15.19 21.51 9.88
CA GLU A 310 -16.34 22.41 9.73
C GLU A 310 -17.10 22.10 8.43
N THR A 311 -16.38 21.94 7.32
CA THR A 311 -16.94 21.61 6.00
C THR A 311 -17.64 20.25 6.01
N ARG A 312 -17.03 19.20 6.56
CA ARG A 312 -17.68 17.87 6.70
C ARG A 312 -18.92 17.94 7.58
N THR A 313 -18.86 18.69 8.68
CA THR A 313 -19.99 18.87 9.61
C THR A 313 -21.16 19.55 8.91
N ARG A 314 -20.88 20.62 8.16
CA ARG A 314 -21.85 21.32 7.32
C ARG A 314 -22.46 20.41 6.25
N ASN A 315 -21.65 19.62 5.56
CA ASN A 315 -22.13 18.69 4.54
C ASN A 315 -23.04 17.61 5.14
N ARG A 316 -22.67 17.02 6.29
CA ARG A 316 -23.55 16.09 7.02
C ARG A 316 -24.89 16.74 7.37
N MET A 317 -24.91 17.97 7.88
CA MET A 317 -26.17 18.67 8.16
C MET A 317 -27.01 18.94 6.90
N ILE A 318 -26.39 19.07 5.72
CA ILE A 318 -27.11 19.16 4.43
C ILE A 318 -27.66 17.78 4.04
N GLU A 319 -26.89 16.70 4.18
CA GLU A 319 -27.32 15.32 3.91
C GLU A 319 -28.49 14.91 4.82
N ASP A 320 -28.37 15.13 6.13
CA ASP A 320 -29.42 14.91 7.14
C ASP A 320 -30.68 15.76 6.91
N ALA A 321 -30.54 16.88 6.20
CA ALA A 321 -31.63 17.76 5.80
C ALA A 321 -32.25 17.40 4.44
N GLN A 322 -31.54 16.70 3.55
CA GLN A 322 -32.10 16.24 2.27
C GLN A 322 -33.11 15.10 2.45
N GLY A 323 -32.90 14.25 3.45
CA GLY A 323 -33.78 13.13 3.76
C GLY A 323 -33.84 12.06 2.65
N TRP A 324 -34.63 11.01 2.87
CA TRP A 324 -34.80 9.94 1.87
C TRP A 324 -35.90 10.26 0.84
N PHE A 325 -36.98 10.94 1.25
CA PHE A 325 -38.14 11.21 0.39
C PHE A 325 -38.30 12.69 0.03
N PHE A 326 -38.06 13.60 0.98
CA PHE A 326 -38.22 15.06 0.79
C PHE A 326 -37.24 15.84 1.68
N PRO A 327 -36.72 16.99 1.22
CA PRO A 327 -35.84 17.83 2.00
C PRO A 327 -36.59 18.62 3.08
N ASP A 328 -36.05 18.62 4.30
CA ASP A 328 -36.48 19.42 5.43
C ASP A 328 -35.90 20.84 5.33
N GLU A 329 -36.74 21.82 4.99
CA GLU A 329 -36.34 23.21 4.87
C GLU A 329 -35.73 23.80 6.14
N ASN A 330 -36.16 23.35 7.33
CA ASN A 330 -35.71 23.94 8.59
C ASN A 330 -34.28 23.49 8.89
N LYS A 331 -33.98 22.20 8.72
CA LYS A 331 -32.61 21.68 8.79
C LYS A 331 -31.72 22.25 7.69
N MET A 332 -32.24 22.44 6.46
CA MET A 332 -31.50 23.12 5.39
C MET A 332 -31.15 24.58 5.75
N LYS A 333 -32.05 25.31 6.43
CA LYS A 333 -31.78 26.67 6.93
C LYS A 333 -30.74 26.66 8.06
N GLU A 334 -30.75 25.66 8.93
CA GLU A 334 -29.74 25.46 9.99
C GLU A 334 -28.35 25.16 9.40
N ALA A 335 -28.25 24.18 8.50
CA ALA A 335 -27.02 23.82 7.80
C ALA A 335 -26.40 24.98 6.99
N ARG A 336 -27.25 25.90 6.48
CA ARG A 336 -26.81 27.14 5.82
C ARG A 336 -26.31 28.22 6.80
N LYS A 337 -26.82 28.24 8.02
CA LYS A 337 -26.41 29.19 9.09
C LYS A 337 -25.15 28.75 9.84
N TYR A 338 -24.72 27.50 9.70
CA TYR A 338 -23.53 26.98 10.36
C TYR A 338 -22.28 27.85 10.08
N GLU A 339 -21.65 28.32 11.15
CA GLU A 339 -20.48 29.18 11.06
C GLU A 339 -19.20 28.38 10.84
N MET A 340 -18.63 28.46 9.64
CA MET A 340 -17.29 27.93 9.35
C MET A 340 -16.24 28.99 9.75
N ARG A 341 -15.86 29.02 11.03
CA ARG A 341 -14.97 30.02 11.63
C ARG A 341 -13.51 29.80 11.22
N ALA A 342 -13.06 28.54 11.20
CA ALA A 342 -11.73 28.19 10.74
C ALA A 342 -11.57 28.46 9.25
N CYS A 343 -12.57 28.10 8.42
CA CYS A 343 -12.53 28.42 6.98
C CYS A 343 -12.46 29.94 6.72
N ARG A 344 -13.31 30.74 7.38
CA ARG A 344 -13.27 32.22 7.24
C ARG A 344 -11.92 32.82 7.63
N ARG A 345 -11.26 32.29 8.67
CA ARG A 345 -9.92 32.72 9.07
C ARG A 345 -8.87 32.34 8.02
N LEU A 346 -8.97 31.14 7.44
CA LEU A 346 -8.06 30.67 6.40
C LEU A 346 -8.16 31.51 5.11
N ASP A 347 -9.39 31.85 4.72
CA ASP A 347 -9.66 32.78 3.62
C ASP A 347 -9.11 34.19 3.91
N ALA A 348 -9.27 34.69 5.15
CA ALA A 348 -8.73 35.99 5.55
C ALA A 348 -7.19 36.06 5.51
N LEU A 349 -6.51 34.92 5.67
CA LEU A 349 -5.06 34.81 5.51
C LEU A 349 -4.61 34.67 4.04
N GLY A 350 -5.54 34.59 3.09
CA GLY A 350 -5.22 34.35 1.66
C GLY A 350 -4.58 32.99 1.39
N ALA A 351 -4.69 32.05 2.34
CA ALA A 351 -4.05 30.74 2.28
C ALA A 351 -4.93 29.65 1.61
N SER A 352 -6.10 30.02 1.06
CA SER A 352 -7.02 29.11 0.37
C SER A 352 -6.61 28.73 -1.06
N GLY A 353 -5.54 29.31 -1.60
CA GLY A 353 -4.97 28.95 -2.91
C GLY A 353 -4.10 27.69 -2.88
N GLY A 354 -4.70 26.51 -2.64
CA GLY A 354 -3.96 25.25 -2.56
C GLY A 354 -4.82 24.01 -2.23
N LEU A 355 -5.86 23.77 -3.02
CA LEU A 355 -6.66 22.52 -3.04
C LEU A 355 -6.56 21.86 -4.42
#